data_AF-A0A6L2KI57-F1
#
_entry.id   AF-A0A6L2KI57-F1
#
_cell.length_a   1.000
_cell.length_b   1.000
_cell.length_c   1.000
_cell.angle_alpha   90.00
_cell.angle_beta   90.00
_cell.angle_gamma   90.00
#
_symmetry.space_group_name_H-M   'P 1'
#
loop_
_entity.id
_entity.type
_entity.pdbx_description
1 polymer ?
#
loop_
_entity_poly.entity_id
_entity_poly.type
_entity_poly.pdbx_seq_one_letter_code
_entity_poly.pdbx_strand_id
1 'polypeptide(L)'
;MLLLLVQEKLSNLTVEERFAFNVSLRMFTRSIIIQRRVEDLQLGVESYQKKLNLTKPDTYPSDLKRKETYIAYSNPRGFIYHNKDKENRLMRIDELHNSAMARSPMFALL
;
A
#
# COMPACT_ATOMS: atom_id res chain seq x y z
N MET A 1 -23.81 32.08 20.16
CA MET A 1 -22.75 33.11 20.04
C MET A 1 -21.58 32.66 19.15
N LEU A 2 -21.02 31.45 19.33
CA LEU A 2 -19.87 30.96 18.54
C LEU A 2 -20.14 30.82 17.03
N LEU A 3 -21.35 30.38 16.64
CA LEU A 3 -21.74 30.24 15.24
C LEU A 3 -21.74 31.58 14.48
N LEU A 4 -22.14 32.68 15.13
CA LEU A 4 -22.11 34.02 14.55
C LEU A 4 -20.67 34.49 14.29
N LEU A 5 -19.76 34.25 15.24
CA LEU A 5 -18.33 34.56 15.09
C LEU A 5 -17.67 33.76 13.96
N VAL A 6 -18.06 32.49 13.81
CA VAL A 6 -17.57 31.64 12.71
C VAL A 6 -18.12 32.12 11.37
N GLN A 7 -19.41 32.50 11.31
CA GLN A 7 -20.02 33.04 10.10
C GLN A 7 -19.37 34.34 9.64
N GLU A 8 -19.12 35.28 10.56
CA GLU A 8 -18.49 36.56 10.25
C GLU A 8 -17.04 36.38 9.74
N LYS A 9 -16.29 35.43 10.30
CA LYS A 9 -14.97 35.06 9.75
C LYS A 9 -15.05 34.43 8.36
N LEU A 10 -16.03 33.57 8.11
CA LEU A 10 -16.21 32.92 6.82
C LEU A 10 -16.66 33.90 5.72
N SER A 11 -17.50 34.90 6.06
CA SER A 11 -17.93 35.92 5.10
C SER A 11 -16.78 36.82 4.63
N ASN A 12 -15.76 37.00 5.46
CA ASN A 12 -14.61 37.87 5.18
C ASN A 12 -13.49 37.19 4.38
N LEU A 13 -13.61 35.90 4.05
CA LEU A 13 -12.61 35.19 3.26
C LEU A 13 -12.61 35.64 1.79
N THR A 14 -11.41 35.83 1.25
CA THR A 14 -11.17 36.09 -0.19
C THR A 14 -11.50 34.87 -1.05
N VAL A 15 -11.62 35.06 -2.37
CA VAL A 15 -12.00 33.98 -3.31
C VAL A 15 -10.99 32.83 -3.30
N GLU A 16 -9.70 33.12 -3.21
CA GLU A 16 -8.63 32.11 -3.15
C GLU A 16 -8.66 31.32 -1.86
N GLU A 17 -8.85 31.99 -0.72
CA GLU A 17 -8.95 31.33 0.59
C GLU A 17 -10.19 30.43 0.67
N ARG A 18 -11.33 30.86 0.10
CA ARG A 18 -12.53 30.01 -0.01
C ARG A 18 -12.26 28.76 -0.85
N PHE A 19 -11.49 28.88 -1.93
CA PHE A 19 -11.13 27.74 -2.76
C PHE A 19 -10.22 26.75 -2.01
N ALA A 20 -9.16 27.24 -1.37
CA ALA A 20 -8.27 26.42 -0.56
C ALA A 20 -9.00 25.75 0.62
N PHE A 21 -9.93 26.47 1.25
CA PHE A 21 -10.79 25.94 2.31
C PHE A 21 -11.70 24.82 1.80
N ASN A 22 -12.32 24.98 0.63
CA ASN A 22 -13.17 23.95 0.02
C ASN A 22 -12.37 22.67 -0.31
N VAL A 23 -11.16 22.81 -0.85
CA VAL A 23 -10.26 21.67 -1.08
C VAL A 23 -9.94 20.97 0.24
N SER A 24 -9.59 21.74 1.26
CA SER A 24 -9.25 21.23 2.59
C SER A 24 -10.43 20.51 3.25
N LEU A 25 -11.65 21.06 3.18
CA LEU A 25 -12.88 20.43 3.68
C LEU A 25 -13.19 19.11 2.99
N ARG A 26 -12.96 19.02 1.68
CA ARG A 26 -13.13 17.78 0.93
C ARG A 26 -12.14 16.71 1.39
N MET A 27 -10.90 17.09 1.66
CA MET A 27 -9.88 16.19 2.19
C MET A 27 -10.21 15.75 3.62
N PHE A 28 -10.65 16.68 4.47
CA PHE A 28 -11.03 16.41 5.86
C PHE A 28 -12.23 15.46 5.97
N THR A 29 -13.25 15.66 5.14
CA THR A 29 -14.40 14.74 5.07
C THR A 29 -13.96 13.33 4.68
N ARG A 30 -13.04 13.22 3.70
CA ARG A 30 -12.48 11.93 3.28
C ARG A 30 -11.70 11.25 4.41
N SER A 31 -10.88 11.98 5.16
CA SER A 31 -10.13 11.40 6.28
C SER A 31 -11.07 10.88 7.37
N ILE A 32 -12.15 11.59 7.70
CA ILE A 32 -13.14 11.12 8.69
C ILE A 32 -13.82 9.82 8.21
N ILE A 33 -14.21 9.77 6.93
CA ILE A 33 -14.84 8.56 6.38
C ILE A 33 -13.89 7.37 6.44
N ILE A 34 -12.61 7.57 6.15
CA ILE A 34 -11.59 6.52 6.22
C ILE A 34 -11.40 6.07 7.68
N GLN A 35 -11.26 7.00 8.61
CA GLN A 35 -11.13 6.69 10.04
C GLN A 35 -12.30 5.84 10.55
N ARG A 36 -13.54 6.24 10.24
CA ARG A 36 -14.74 5.46 10.60
C ARG A 36 -14.73 4.05 10.01
N ARG A 37 -14.35 3.90 8.73
CA ARG A 37 -14.25 2.58 8.10
C ARG A 37 -13.17 1.71 8.73
N VAL A 38 -12.06 2.29 9.15
CA VAL A 38 -10.99 1.57 9.86
C VAL A 38 -11.47 1.13 11.24
N GLU A 39 -12.15 2.01 11.98
CA GLU A 39 -12.77 1.69 13.27
C GLU A 39 -13.80 0.55 13.13
N ASP A 40 -14.71 0.65 12.16
CA ASP A 40 -15.72 -0.37 11.88
C ASP A 40 -15.07 -1.72 11.50
N LEU A 41 -14.01 -1.68 10.69
CA LEU A 41 -13.26 -2.88 10.30
C LEU A 41 -12.57 -3.51 11.51
N GLN A 42 -11.96 -2.71 12.37
CA GLN A 42 -11.30 -3.19 13.58
C GLN A 42 -12.31 -3.88 14.50
N LEU A 43 -13.48 -3.28 14.73
CA LEU A 43 -14.57 -3.90 15.49
C LEU A 43 -15.05 -5.20 14.83
N GLY A 44 -15.14 -5.23 13.50
CA GLY A 44 -15.45 -6.43 12.74
C GLY A 44 -14.43 -7.55 12.99
N VAL A 45 -13.13 -7.25 12.88
CA VAL A 45 -12.04 -8.20 13.13
C VAL A 45 -12.10 -8.73 14.57
N GLU A 46 -12.25 -7.85 15.57
CA GLU A 46 -12.36 -8.25 16.98
C GLU A 46 -13.58 -9.17 17.22
N SER A 47 -14.71 -8.87 16.59
CA SER A 47 -15.92 -9.69 16.65
C SER A 47 -15.70 -11.08 16.04
N TYR A 48 -15.07 -11.15 14.85
CA TYR A 48 -14.73 -12.42 14.20
C TYR A 48 -13.73 -13.24 15.02
N GLN A 49 -12.69 -12.62 15.58
CA GLN A 49 -11.72 -13.27 16.46
C GLN A 49 -12.40 -13.86 17.70
N LYS A 50 -13.30 -13.10 18.33
CA LYS A 50 -14.08 -13.56 19.48
C LYS A 50 -14.97 -14.75 19.14
N LYS A 51 -15.65 -14.74 17.99
CA LYS A 51 -16.48 -15.86 17.52
C LYS A 51 -15.66 -17.13 17.30
N LEU A 52 -14.41 -16.99 16.85
CA LEU A 52 -13.48 -18.10 16.64
C LEU A 52 -12.71 -18.51 17.91
N ASN A 53 -12.97 -17.87 19.06
CA ASN A 53 -12.22 -18.03 20.31
C ASN A 53 -10.70 -17.82 20.16
N LEU A 54 -10.29 -17.05 19.15
CA LEU A 54 -8.89 -16.67 18.97
C LEU A 54 -8.60 -15.58 19.99
N THR A 55 -8.00 -15.95 21.11
CA THR A 55 -7.35 -14.99 22.02
C THR A 55 -6.28 -14.25 21.21
N LYS A 56 -6.01 -12.97 21.53
CA LYS A 56 -4.94 -12.19 20.88
C LYS A 56 -3.74 -13.13 20.61
N PRO A 57 -3.20 -13.17 19.38
CA PRO A 57 -1.97 -13.90 19.17
C PRO A 57 -0.89 -13.18 19.98
N ASP A 58 -0.63 -13.63 21.20
CA ASP A 58 0.58 -13.34 21.96
C ASP A 58 1.72 -14.11 21.29
N THR A 59 1.99 -13.80 20.03
CA THR A 59 2.95 -14.54 19.23
C THR A 59 3.42 -13.68 18.09
N TYR A 60 4.49 -12.92 18.34
CA TYR A 60 5.56 -12.87 17.33
C TYR A 60 5.81 -14.32 16.93
N PRO A 61 5.66 -14.72 15.65
CA PRO A 61 5.81 -16.11 15.24
C PRO A 61 7.28 -16.53 15.37
N SER A 62 7.72 -16.79 16.60
CA SER A 62 8.96 -17.49 16.94
C SER A 62 8.88 -18.98 16.57
N ASP A 63 7.68 -19.47 16.25
CA ASP A 63 7.45 -20.80 15.67
C ASP A 63 7.68 -20.83 14.16
N LEU A 64 8.08 -19.71 13.55
CA LEU A 64 8.91 -19.75 12.35
C LEU A 64 10.32 -20.23 12.76
N LYS A 65 10.40 -21.43 13.34
CA LYS A 65 11.62 -22.23 13.34
C LYS A 65 12.10 -22.17 11.90
N ARG A 66 13.22 -21.45 11.70
CA ARG A 66 14.02 -21.43 10.48
C ARG A 66 13.89 -22.78 9.82
N LYS A 67 12.99 -22.89 8.82
CA LYS A 67 13.02 -24.02 7.91
C LYS A 67 14.27 -23.74 7.11
N GLU A 68 15.31 -24.44 7.53
CA GLU A 68 16.69 -24.26 7.17
C GLU A 68 16.79 -23.88 5.69
N THR A 69 17.35 -22.70 5.49
CA THR A 69 18.25 -22.36 4.40
C THR A 69 17.68 -22.57 3.01
N TYR A 70 17.62 -21.48 2.26
CA TYR A 70 17.50 -21.45 0.80
C TYR A 70 18.73 -22.11 0.15
N ILE A 71 18.98 -23.40 0.45
CA ILE A 71 19.92 -24.26 -0.24
C ILE A 71 19.09 -25.03 -1.27
N ALA A 72 18.89 -24.37 -2.40
CA ALA A 72 19.04 -25.01 -3.69
C ALA A 72 19.78 -23.96 -4.52
N TYR A 73 21.11 -23.93 -4.45
CA TYR A 73 21.92 -24.39 -5.57
C TYR A 73 21.11 -24.35 -6.88
N SER A 74 21.19 -23.21 -7.57
CA SER A 74 20.93 -23.06 -9.00
C SER A 74 19.78 -23.91 -9.54
N ASN A 75 18.53 -23.51 -9.30
CA ASN A 75 17.42 -24.00 -10.11
C ASN A 75 17.28 -23.04 -11.31
N PRO A 76 17.70 -23.40 -12.54
CA PRO A 76 17.65 -22.52 -13.69
C PRO A 76 16.22 -22.45 -14.20
N ARG A 77 15.32 -21.80 -13.47
CA ARG A 77 13.97 -21.50 -13.95
C ARG A 77 14.10 -20.42 -15.02
N GLY A 78 14.30 -20.84 -16.27
CA GLY A 78 14.19 -19.96 -17.43
C GLY A 78 12.78 -20.00 -18.01
N PHE A 79 12.39 -18.91 -18.68
CA PHE A 79 11.14 -18.84 -19.43
C PHE A 79 11.43 -19.14 -20.90
N ILE A 80 10.65 -20.03 -21.53
CA ILE A 80 10.72 -20.26 -22.98
C ILE A 80 9.79 -19.26 -23.65
N TYR A 81 10.31 -18.49 -24.60
CA TYR A 81 9.54 -17.57 -25.43
C TYR A 81 9.85 -17.80 -26.91
N HIS A 82 8.92 -17.44 -27.80
CA HIS A 82 9.19 -17.36 -29.23
C HIS A 82 9.81 -16.01 -29.56
N ASN A 83 10.97 -16.00 -30.20
CA ASN A 83 11.53 -14.78 -30.77
C ASN A 83 10.69 -14.31 -31.99
N LYS A 84 11.07 -13.18 -32.59
CA LYS A 84 10.38 -12.64 -33.78
C LYS A 84 10.38 -13.62 -34.96
N ASP A 85 11.37 -14.49 -35.01
CA ASP A 85 11.55 -15.53 -36.03
C ASP A 85 10.83 -16.85 -35.68
N LYS A 86 10.00 -16.85 -34.61
CA LYS A 86 9.23 -17.99 -34.07
C LYS A 86 10.07 -19.15 -33.56
N GLU A 87 11.34 -18.91 -33.25
CA GLU A 87 12.21 -19.90 -32.61
C GLU A 87 12.05 -19.85 -31.09
N ASN A 88 12.08 -21.02 -30.46
CA ASN A 88 12.11 -21.15 -29.01
C ASN A 88 13.45 -20.69 -28.44
N ARG A 89 13.43 -19.65 -27.60
CA ARG A 89 14.57 -19.23 -26.78
C ARG A 89 14.25 -19.34 -25.30
N LEU A 90 15.21 -19.83 -24.54
CA LEU A 90 15.15 -19.88 -23.08
C LEU A 90 15.81 -18.62 -22.53
N MET A 91 15.05 -17.77 -21.84
CA MET A 91 15.57 -16.60 -21.12
C MET A 91 15.72 -16.94 -19.65
N ARG A 92 16.90 -16.70 -19.08
CA ARG A 92 17.18 -16.98 -17.67
C ARG A 92 16.82 -15.78 -16.78
N ILE A 93 16.56 -16.03 -15.49
CA ILE A 93 16.12 -14.99 -14.53
C ILE A 93 17.22 -13.95 -14.27
N ASP A 94 18.48 -14.36 -14.26
CA ASP A 94 19.66 -13.48 -14.17
C ASP A 94 19.75 -12.52 -15.37
N GLU A 95 19.47 -12.99 -16.57
CA GLU A 95 19.42 -12.16 -17.79
C GLU A 95 18.28 -11.12 -17.72
N LEU A 96 17.10 -11.53 -17.22
CA LEU A 96 15.97 -10.61 -17.00
C LEU A 96 16.32 -9.50 -16.00
N HIS A 97 16.94 -9.86 -14.88
CA HIS A 97 17.32 -8.90 -13.83
C HIS A 97 18.27 -7.81 -14.35
N ASN A 98 19.28 -8.22 -15.12
CA ASN A 98 20.25 -7.28 -15.71
C ASN A 98 19.60 -6.36 -16.76
N SER A 99 18.63 -6.85 -17.54
CA SER A 99 17.93 -6.05 -18.55
C SER A 99 17.02 -4.97 -17.96
N ALA A 100 16.50 -5.19 -16.75
CA ALA A 100 15.63 -4.24 -16.04
C ALA A 100 16.41 -3.06 -15.47
N MET A 101 17.63 -3.29 -14.95
CA MET A 101 18.51 -2.22 -14.47
C MET A 101 18.97 -1.27 -15.58
N ALA A 102 19.16 -1.76 -16.81
CA ALA A 102 19.58 -0.94 -17.94
C ALA A 102 18.49 0.02 -18.48
N ARG A 103 17.26 -0.04 -17.96
CA ARG A 103 16.09 0.71 -18.49
C ARG A 103 15.40 1.65 -17.49
N SER A 104 15.91 1.83 -16.28
CA SER A 104 15.28 2.73 -15.30
C SER A 104 16.22 3.87 -14.86
N PRO A 105 15.95 5.14 -15.23
CA PRO A 105 16.59 6.30 -14.61
C PRO A 105 15.93 6.67 -13.26
N MET A 106 15.03 5.84 -12.73
CA MET A 106 14.17 6.17 -11.59
C MET A 106 14.74 5.67 -10.26
N PHE A 107 16.04 5.91 -9.99
CA PHE A 107 16.65 5.70 -8.67
C PHE A 107 17.74 6.74 -8.35
N ALA A 108 17.64 7.94 -8.92
CA ALA A 108 18.36 9.12 -8.43
C ALA A 108 17.33 10.07 -7.80
N LEU A 109 17.60 10.52 -6.57
CA LEU A 109 16.77 11.32 -5.67
C LEU A 109 15.91 10.51 -4.66
N LEU A 110 16.62 9.84 -3.74
CA LEU A 110 16.46 10.19 -2.33
C LEU A 110 17.39 11.38 -2.04
#